data_AF-A0A8S3ABK3-F1
#
_entry.id   AF-A0A8S3ABK3-F1
#
_cell.length_a   1.000
_cell.length_b   1.000
_cell.length_c   1.000
_cell.angle_alpha   90.00
_cell.angle_beta   90.00
_cell.angle_gamma   90.00
#
_symmetry.space_group_name_H-M   'P 1'
#
loop_
_entity.id
_entity.type
_entity.pdbx_description
1 polymer ?
#
loop_
_entity_poly.entity_id
_entity_poly.type
_entity_poly.pdbx_seq_one_letter_code
_entity_poly.pdbx_strand_id
1 'polypeptide(L)' 'NHIRTREQIRDKLNELKYLETNPCLSFAIQISCIARGSNYYNDEQNVECSEFRKLFPNTPLIGVFGNGELGHDYLPKSNQ' A
#
# COMPACT_ATOMS: atom_id res chain seq x y z
N ASN A 1 -8.60 3.52 -11.28
CA ASN A 1 -7.23 3.62 -11.83
C ASN A 1 -6.32 2.66 -11.11
N HIS A 2 -5.71 1.70 -11.82
CA HIS A 2 -4.68 0.81 -11.26
C HIS A 2 -3.38 1.61 -11.09
N ILE A 3 -2.96 1.86 -9.85
CA ILE A 3 -1.62 2.37 -9.54
C ILE A 3 -0.63 1.25 -9.85
N ARG A 4 0.43 1.51 -10.62
CA ARG A 4 1.42 0.50 -11.07
C ARG A 4 2.87 0.99 -11.04
N THR A 5 3.10 2.29 -10.83
CA THR A 5 4.45 2.85 -10.83
C THR A 5 4.75 3.55 -9.50
N ARG A 6 6.04 3.62 -9.15
CA ARG A 6 6.54 4.37 -8.00
C ARG A 6 6.11 5.85 -8.04
N GLU A 7 6.07 6.45 -9.22
CA GLU A 7 5.61 7.83 -9.42
C GLU A 7 4.14 7.99 -9.07
N GLN A 8 3.27 7.10 -9.55
CA GLN A 8 1.85 7.13 -9.21
C GLN A 8 1.59 6.92 -7.70
N ILE A 9 2.40 6.07 -7.05
CA ILE A 9 2.37 5.90 -5.59
C ILE A 9 2.71 7.23 -4.90
N ARG A 10 3.81 7.87 -5.33
CA ARG A 10 4.24 9.16 -4.79
C ARG A 10 3.17 10.24 -4.99
N ASP A 11 2.57 10.35 -6.16
CA ASP A 11 1.53 11.34 -6.45
C ASP A 11 0.32 11.16 -5.52
N LYS A 12 -0.12 9.92 -5.32
CA LYS A 12 -1.22 9.61 -4.40
C LYS A 12 -0.88 9.88 -2.95
N LEU A 13 0.34 9.59 -2.52
CA LEU A 13 0.80 9.91 -1.17
C LEU A 13 0.94 11.43 -0.97
N ASN A 14 1.30 12.18 -2.00
CA ASN A 14 1.32 13.65 -1.96
C ASN A 14 -0.10 14.21 -1.79
N GLU A 15 -1.11 13.68 -2.49
CA GLU A 15 -2.52 14.04 -2.26
C GLU A 15 -2.91 13.86 -0.79
N LEU A 16 -2.51 12.74 -0.16
CA LEU A 16 -2.74 12.48 1.26
C LEU A 16 -2.03 13.50 2.17
N LYS A 17 -0.80 13.89 1.81
CA LYS A 17 0.01 14.82 2.60
C LYS A 17 -0.65 16.19 2.74
N TYR A 18 -1.34 16.67 1.71
CA TYR A 18 -2.08 17.93 1.78
C TYR A 18 -3.28 17.88 2.76
N LEU A 19 -3.73 16.69 3.14
CA LEU A 19 -4.84 16.49 4.07
C LEU A 19 -4.37 16.26 5.52
N GLU A 20 -3.10 15.90 5.73
CA GLU A 20 -2.55 15.65 7.06
C GLU A 20 -2.37 16.97 7.82
N THR A 21 -3.19 17.19 8.86
CA THR A 21 -3.18 18.43 9.64
C THR A 21 -2.32 18.34 10.91
N ASN A 22 -1.95 17.14 11.36
CA ASN A 22 -1.10 16.94 12.53
C ASN A 22 -0.24 15.66 12.45
N PRO A 23 0.97 15.73 11.90
CA PRO A 23 1.84 14.56 11.71
C PRO A 23 2.32 13.92 13.02
N CYS A 24 2.38 14.67 14.12
CA CYS A 24 2.85 14.15 15.41
C CYS A 24 1.79 13.31 16.16
N LEU A 25 0.51 13.42 15.77
CA LEU A 25 -0.59 12.66 16.36
C LEU A 25 -1.15 11.60 15.40
N SER A 26 -0.50 11.39 14.26
CA SER A 26 -0.95 10.46 13.23
C SER A 26 -0.10 9.19 13.23
N PHE A 27 -0.69 8.07 12.82
CA PHE A 27 0.04 6.85 12.48
C PHE A 27 -0.57 6.23 11.22
N ALA A 28 0.20 5.41 10.53
CA ALA A 28 -0.22 4.74 9.30
C ALA A 28 -0.15 3.22 9.45
N ILE A 29 -1.13 2.55 8.85
CA ILE A 29 -1.19 1.08 8.75
C ILE A 29 -0.97 0.69 7.29
N GLN A 30 -0.04 -0.23 7.03
CA GLN A 30 0.20 -0.80 5.71
C GLN A 30 -0.08 -2.31 5.71
N ILE A 31 -0.86 -2.75 4.72
CA ILE A 31 -1.12 -4.17 4.47
C ILE A 31 -0.74 -4.42 3.02
N SER A 32 0.47 -4.92 2.80
CA SER A 32 0.98 -5.16 1.45
C SER A 32 0.94 -6.65 1.13
N CYS A 33 0.43 -6.98 -0.05
CA CYS A 33 0.54 -8.33 -0.60
C CYS A 33 1.84 -8.44 -1.41
N ILE A 34 2.77 -9.31 -1.00
CA ILE A 34 4.11 -9.49 -1.60
C ILE A 34 4.01 -9.85 -3.09
N ALA A 35 3.06 -10.73 -3.45
CA ALA A 35 2.78 -11.10 -4.84
C ALA A 35 2.28 -9.92 -5.70
N ARG A 36 1.60 -8.95 -5.07
CA ARG A 36 1.18 -7.69 -5.71
C ARG A 36 2.18 -6.55 -5.49
N GLY A 37 3.29 -6.79 -4.81
CA GLY A 37 4.34 -5.80 -4.59
C GLY A 37 5.49 -6.05 -5.56
N SER A 38 6.29 -7.09 -5.29
CA SER A 38 7.48 -7.44 -6.08
C SER A 38 7.17 -7.62 -7.57
N ASN A 39 6.30 -8.56 -7.94
CA ASN A 39 5.92 -8.80 -9.34
C ASN A 39 5.18 -7.63 -10.00
N TYR A 40 4.71 -6.65 -9.23
CA TYR A 40 3.86 -5.58 -9.70
C TYR A 40 4.61 -4.27 -9.95
N TYR A 41 5.75 -4.08 -9.30
CA TYR A 41 6.65 -2.94 -9.48
C TYR A 41 7.98 -3.34 -10.13
N ASN A 42 7.96 -4.20 -11.16
CA ASN A 42 9.17 -4.67 -11.86
C ASN A 42 10.24 -5.23 -10.91
N ASP A 43 9.84 -6.10 -9.99
CA ASP A 43 10.68 -6.71 -8.95
C ASP A 43 11.24 -5.74 -7.90
N GLU A 44 10.85 -4.47 -7.93
CA GLU A 44 11.16 -3.53 -6.85
C GLU A 44 10.43 -3.92 -5.56
N GLN A 45 11.19 -4.05 -4.48
CA GLN A 45 10.66 -4.34 -3.16
C GLN A 45 10.36 -3.06 -2.39
N ASN A 46 9.40 -3.13 -1.48
CA ASN A 46 9.15 -2.08 -0.49
C ASN A 46 8.81 -0.70 -1.10
N VAL A 47 8.27 -0.65 -2.33
CA VAL A 47 8.00 0.61 -3.05
C VAL A 47 7.07 1.52 -2.24
N GLU A 48 5.90 1.02 -1.84
CA GLU A 48 4.89 1.73 -1.05
C GLU A 48 5.44 2.31 0.26
N CYS A 49 6.04 1.47 1.10
CA CYS A 49 6.56 1.92 2.39
C CYS A 49 7.76 2.85 2.24
N SER A 50 8.60 2.65 1.22
CA SER A 50 9.76 3.52 0.97
C SER A 50 9.33 4.93 0.53
N GLU A 51 8.31 5.05 -0.33
CA GLU A 51 7.78 6.36 -0.72
C GLU A 51 6.99 7.00 0.42
N PHE A 52 6.23 6.22 1.20
CA PHE A 52 5.55 6.73 2.40
C PHE A 52 6.53 7.39 3.38
N ARG A 53 7.62 6.69 3.75
CA ARG A 53 8.62 7.20 4.71
C ARG A 53 9.32 8.47 4.22
N LYS A 54 9.47 8.66 2.91
CA LYS A 54 10.05 9.90 2.35
C LYS A 54 9.12 11.09 2.55
N LEU A 55 7.81 10.87 2.45
CA LEU A 55 6.81 11.94 2.54
C LEU A 55 6.36 12.22 3.98
N PHE A 56 6.35 11.18 4.83
CA PHE A 56 5.87 11.19 6.21
C PHE A 56 6.94 10.67 7.18
N PRO A 57 8.10 11.35 7.32
CA PRO A 57 9.23 10.82 8.10
C PRO A 57 8.96 10.68 9.60
N ASN A 58 8.00 11.44 10.14
CA ASN A 58 7.66 11.45 11.57
C ASN A 58 6.41 10.62 11.90
N THR A 59 5.70 10.11 10.89
CA THR A 59 4.48 9.35 11.06
C THR A 59 4.84 7.86 11.16
N PRO A 60 4.60 7.19 12.30
CA PRO A 60 4.89 5.77 12.44
C PRO A 60 4.11 4.96 11.41
N LEU A 61 4.82 4.09 10.67
CA LEU A 61 4.21 3.15 9.73
C LEU A 61 4.33 1.74 10.30
N ILE A 62 3.18 1.12 10.57
CA ILE A 62 3.09 -0.25 11.10
C ILE A 62 2.42 -1.11 10.03
N GLY A 63 2.92 -2.31 9.79
CA GLY A 63 2.33 -3.13 8.74
C GLY A 63 2.85 -4.55 8.65
N VAL A 64 2.20 -5.30 7.77
CA VAL A 64 2.52 -6.69 7.46
C VAL A 64 2.68 -6.85 5.95
N PHE A 65 3.65 -7.68 5.57
CA PHE A 65 3.81 -8.16 4.21
C PHE A 65 3.26 -9.59 4.15
N GLY A 66 2.12 -9.76 3.48
CA GLY A 66 1.48 -11.05 3.32
C GLY A 66 1.81 -11.67 1.96
N ASN A 67 2.00 -12.99 1.88
CA ASN A 67 2.19 -13.67 0.60
C ASN A 67 0.89 -13.82 -0.21
N GLY A 68 -0.26 -13.48 0.39
CA GLY A 68 -1.56 -13.49 -0.30
C GLY A 68 -1.93 -14.87 -0.80
N GLU A 69 -2.23 -15.79 0.11
CA GLU A 69 -2.64 -17.16 -0.25
C GLU A 69 -4.15 -17.26 -0.57
N LEU A 70 -4.99 -16.43 0.08
CA LEU A 70 -6.44 -16.39 -0.14
C LEU A 70 -6.87 -15.11 -0.87
N GLY A 71 -7.33 -15.26 -2.11
CA GLY A 71 -7.84 -14.15 -2.93
C GLY A 71 -9.19 -14.52 -3.53
N HIS A 72 -10.27 -13.94 -2.99
CA HIS A 72 -11.65 -14.06 -3.47
C HIS A 72 -12.02 -15.48 -3.94
N ASP A 73 -12.32 -16.38 -3.01
CA ASP A 73 -13.18 -17.51 -3.34
C ASP A 73 -14.53 -16.92 -3.74
N TYR A 74 -14.71 -16.72 -5.05
CA TYR A 74 -16.03 -16.58 -5.63
C TYR A 74 -16.74 -17.90 -5.31
N LEU A 75 -17.42 -17.97 -4.17
CA LEU A 75 -18.35 -19.04 -3.86
C LEU A 75 -19.42 -18.97 -4.94
N PRO A 76 -19.42 -19.88 -5.95
CA PRO A 76 -20.52 -19.91 -6.88
C PRO A 76 -21.75 -20.20 -6.03
N LYS A 77 -22.81 -19.41 -6.18
CA LYS A 77 -24.10 -19.83 -5.64
C LYS A 77 -24.37 -21.19 -6.29
N SER A 78 -24.38 -22.26 -5.50
CA SER A 78 -25.01 -23.49 -5.93
C SER A 78 -26.47 -23.12 -6.19
N ASN A 79 -26.86 -23.08 -7.46
CA ASN A 79 -28.27 -23.10 -7.82
C ASN A 79 -28.78 -24.48 -7.39
N GLN A 80 -29.32 -24.54 -6.18
CA GLN A 80 -30.09 -25.66 -5.67
C GLN A 80 -31.57 -25.28 -5.75
#